data_AF-A0A1I0CQ86-F1
#
_entry.id   AF-A0A1I0CQ86-F1
#
_cell.length_a   1.000
_cell.length_b   1.000
_cell.length_c   1.000
_cell.angle_alpha   90.00
_cell.angle_beta   90.00
_cell.angle_gamma   90.00
#
_symmetry.space_group_name_H-M   'P 1'
#
loop_
_entity.id
_entity.type
_entity.pdbx_description
1 polymer ?
#
loop_
_entity_poly.entity_id
_entity_poly.type
_entity_poly.pdbx_seq_one_letter_code
_entity_poly.pdbx_strand_id
1 'polypeptide(L)'
;MNEISDLQPGILLEGVVTNVAAFGAFVDIGVHQDGLAHIFALADKFVKDPHTVVKVGQVVKVKVLEVDERRKRIALMMRLADTPAPQT
;
A
#
# COMPACT_ATOMS: atom_id res chain seq x y z
N MET A 1 13.27 11.63 14.38
CA MET A 1 13.45 10.16 14.44
C MET A 1 12.43 9.56 13.48
N ASN A 2 12.81 9.30 12.22
CA ASN A 2 11.92 8.75 11.18
C ASN A 2 12.73 7.79 10.31
N GLU A 3 13.28 6.73 10.92
CA GLU A 3 13.95 5.64 10.22
C GLU A 3 13.04 4.43 10.11
N ILE A 4 13.22 3.72 9.01
CA ILE A 4 12.44 2.53 8.65
C ILE A 4 12.54 1.43 9.71
N SER A 5 13.58 1.45 10.55
CA SER A 5 13.86 0.49 11.61
C SER A 5 12.84 0.49 12.76
N ASP A 6 12.02 1.53 12.92
CA ASP A 6 10.96 1.57 13.93
C ASP A 6 9.64 0.95 13.42
N LEU A 7 9.53 0.71 12.10
CA LEU A 7 8.37 0.03 11.54
C LEU A 7 8.39 -1.46 11.88
N GLN A 8 7.44 -1.88 12.68
CA GLN A 8 7.18 -3.30 12.89
C GLN A 8 6.29 -3.86 11.77
N PRO A 9 6.64 -5.01 11.17
CA PRO A 9 5.73 -5.68 10.24
C PRO A 9 4.42 -6.03 10.97
N GLY A 10 3.30 -5.76 10.31
CA GLY A 10 1.95 -5.96 10.85
C GLY A 10 1.26 -4.68 11.29
N ILE A 11 1.95 -3.55 11.37
CA ILE A 11 1.31 -2.27 11.69
C ILE A 11 0.46 -1.75 10.54
N LEU A 12 -0.62 -1.06 10.90
CA LEU A 12 -1.56 -0.41 10.00
C LEU A 12 -1.29 1.09 9.99
N LEU A 13 -1.09 1.63 8.80
CA LEU A 13 -0.70 3.02 8.58
C LEU A 13 -1.60 3.62 7.50
N GLU A 14 -1.75 4.92 7.53
CA GLU A 14 -2.33 5.67 6.41
C GLU A 14 -1.20 6.20 5.53
N GLY A 15 -1.39 6.09 4.23
CA GLY A 15 -0.45 6.61 3.26
C GLY A 15 -1.14 7.18 2.03
N VAL A 16 -0.41 7.98 1.28
CA VAL A 16 -0.88 8.63 0.06
C VAL A 16 -0.25 7.94 -1.13
N VAL A 17 -1.08 7.55 -2.10
CA VAL A 17 -0.57 6.98 -3.36
C VAL A 17 0.19 8.07 -4.11
N THR A 18 1.50 7.93 -4.24
CA THR A 18 2.33 8.90 -4.99
C THR A 18 2.44 8.51 -6.45
N ASN A 19 2.38 7.22 -6.76
CA ASN A 19 2.50 6.72 -8.11
C ASN A 19 1.77 5.38 -8.29
N VAL A 20 1.24 5.12 -9.48
CA VAL A 20 0.60 3.84 -9.83
C VAL A 20 1.28 3.27 -11.07
N ALA A 21 1.69 2.02 -10.99
CA ALA A 21 2.32 1.26 -12.06
C ALA A 21 1.44 0.05 -12.45
N ALA A 22 1.73 -0.55 -13.60
CA ALA A 22 1.00 -1.72 -14.08
C ALA A 22 1.09 -2.94 -13.14
N PHE A 23 2.14 -3.02 -12.32
CA PHE A 23 2.39 -4.13 -11.39
C PHE A 23 2.07 -3.79 -9.92
N GLY A 24 1.64 -2.56 -9.61
CA GLY A 24 1.38 -2.14 -8.24
C GLY A 24 1.25 -0.63 -8.06
N ALA A 25 1.20 -0.17 -6.81
CA ALA A 25 1.11 1.25 -6.47
C ALA A 25 2.14 1.61 -5.41
N PHE A 26 2.76 2.78 -5.56
CA PHE A 26 3.66 3.36 -4.57
C PHE A 26 2.86 4.24 -3.63
N VAL A 27 3.04 4.00 -2.34
CA VAL A 27 2.34 4.70 -1.27
C VAL A 27 3.38 5.30 -0.35
N ASP A 28 3.30 6.61 -0.18
CA ASP A 28 4.05 7.35 0.83
C ASP A 28 3.32 7.24 2.17
N ILE A 29 3.98 6.67 3.16
CA ILE A 29 3.48 6.50 4.53
C ILE A 29 4.15 7.47 5.51
N GLY A 30 4.76 8.56 5.00
CA GLY A 30 5.46 9.56 5.81
C GLY A 30 6.80 9.08 6.39
N VAL A 31 7.38 8.02 5.84
CA VAL A 31 8.76 7.61 6.12
C VAL A 31 9.64 7.97 4.93
N HIS A 32 10.95 8.11 5.13
CA HIS A 32 11.91 8.48 4.08
C HIS A 32 11.96 7.53 2.85
N GLN A 33 11.06 6.55 2.79
CA GLN A 33 11.01 5.51 1.79
C GLN A 33 9.57 5.17 1.40
N ASP A 34 9.35 5.08 0.09
CA ASP A 34 8.07 4.65 -0.46
C ASP A 34 7.83 3.16 -0.20
N GLY A 35 6.60 2.83 0.15
CA GLY A 35 6.16 1.45 0.20
C GLY A 35 5.47 1.03 -1.10
N LEU A 36 5.72 -0.21 -1.51
CA LEU A 36 5.16 -0.78 -2.72
C LEU A 36 4.00 -1.71 -2.34
N ALA A 37 2.81 -1.38 -2.84
CA ALA A 37 1.65 -2.23 -2.81
C ALA A 37 1.55 -3.03 -4.11
N HIS A 38 1.71 -4.34 -4.02
CA HIS A 38 1.69 -5.21 -5.19
C HIS A 38 0.28 -5.31 -5.80
N ILE A 39 0.12 -5.48 -7.12
CA ILE A 39 -1.20 -5.59 -7.76
C ILE A 39 -2.04 -6.76 -7.22
N PHE A 40 -1.40 -7.85 -6.80
CA PHE A 40 -2.06 -8.97 -6.11
C PHE A 40 -2.55 -8.61 -4.70
N ALA A 41 -1.98 -7.57 -4.09
CA ALA A 41 -2.43 -7.03 -2.80
C ALA A 41 -3.54 -5.97 -2.95
N LEU A 42 -3.83 -5.52 -4.18
CA LEU A 42 -4.87 -4.54 -4.49
C LEU A 42 -6.27 -5.18 -4.62
N ALA A 43 -6.39 -6.39 -5.18
CA ALA A 43 -7.66 -7.13 -5.14
C ALA A 43 -7.47 -8.65 -5.32
N ASP A 44 -8.43 -9.43 -4.80
CA ASP A 44 -8.53 -10.89 -4.98
C ASP A 44 -8.95 -11.29 -6.41
N LYS A 45 -9.55 -10.33 -7.15
CA LYS A 45 -9.95 -10.49 -8.54
C LYS A 45 -8.90 -9.87 -9.46
N PHE A 46 -8.78 -10.42 -10.67
CA PHE A 46 -7.92 -9.89 -11.72
C PHE A 46 -8.28 -8.42 -12.00
N VAL A 47 -7.44 -7.49 -11.52
CA VAL A 47 -7.62 -6.06 -11.75
C VAL A 47 -7.08 -5.75 -13.14
N LYS A 48 -7.97 -5.47 -14.08
CA LYS A 48 -7.60 -5.10 -15.46
C LYS A 48 -6.95 -3.72 -15.53
N ASP A 49 -7.39 -2.81 -14.66
CA ASP A 49 -6.90 -1.44 -14.56
C ASP A 49 -6.67 -1.04 -13.09
N PRO A 50 -5.42 -0.92 -12.61
CA PRO A 50 -5.14 -0.51 -11.23
C PRO A 50 -5.62 0.91 -10.95
N HIS A 51 -5.74 1.77 -11.97
CA HIS A 51 -6.27 3.13 -11.88
C HIS A 51 -7.73 3.21 -11.44
N THR A 52 -8.50 2.14 -11.60
CA THR A 52 -9.89 2.05 -11.11
C THR A 52 -9.97 1.73 -9.62
N VAL A 53 -8.91 1.15 -9.04
CA VAL A 53 -8.86 0.73 -7.64
C VAL A 53 -8.13 1.76 -6.79
N VAL A 54 -7.06 2.34 -7.33
CA VAL A 54 -6.24 3.35 -6.65
C VAL A 54 -5.90 4.52 -7.56
N LYS A 55 -5.90 5.73 -7.00
CA LYS A 55 -5.54 6.96 -7.71
C LYS A 55 -4.37 7.64 -7.04
N VAL A 56 -3.50 8.24 -7.83
CA VAL A 56 -2.44 9.14 -7.33
C VAL A 56 -3.09 10.28 -6.54
N GLY A 57 -2.55 10.56 -5.35
CA GLY A 57 -3.08 11.52 -4.38
C GLY A 57 -4.17 10.98 -3.46
N GLN A 58 -4.61 9.72 -3.63
CA GLN A 58 -5.60 9.11 -2.75
C GLN A 58 -4.96 8.67 -1.43
N VAL A 59 -5.62 9.00 -0.32
CA VAL A 59 -5.27 8.46 1.00
C VAL A 59 -5.84 7.05 1.12
N VAL A 60 -4.98 6.09 1.44
CA VAL A 60 -5.31 4.68 1.59
C VAL A 60 -4.73 4.13 2.87
N LYS A 61 -5.43 3.18 3.50
CA LYS A 61 -4.89 2.42 4.63
C LYS A 61 -4.09 1.24 4.12
N VAL A 62 -2.86 1.12 4.59
CA VAL A 62 -1.92 0.08 4.21
C VAL A 62 -1.39 -0.63 5.45
N LYS A 63 -1.18 -1.93 5.33
CA LYS A 63 -0.52 -2.75 6.34
C LYS A 63 0.90 -3.06 5.91
N VAL A 64 1.85 -2.87 6.80
CA VAL A 64 3.24 -3.27 6.58
C VAL A 64 3.31 -4.79 6.63
N LEU A 65 3.78 -5.42 5.55
CA LEU A 65 4.02 -6.85 5.52
C LEU A 65 5.48 -7.14 5.86
N GLU A 66 6.38 -6.43 5.19
CA GLU A 66 7.81 -6.64 5.29
C GLU A 66 8.54 -5.33 5.08
N VAL A 67 9.67 -5.20 5.76
CA VAL A 67 10.51 -4.02 5.72
C VAL A 67 11.92 -4.47 5.33
N ASP A 68 12.40 -3.93 4.22
CA ASP A 68 13.61 -4.38 3.56
C ASP A 68 14.62 -3.21 3.57
N GLU A 69 15.29 -3.03 4.72
CA GLU A 69 16.18 -1.88 4.96
C GLU A 69 17.38 -1.84 3.99
N ARG A 70 17.87 -3.02 3.57
CA ARG A 70 18.99 -3.10 2.62
C ARG A 70 18.64 -2.54 1.25
N ARG A 71 17.43 -2.85 0.77
CA ARG A 71 16.93 -2.39 -0.53
C ARG A 71 16.20 -1.06 -0.41
N LYS A 72 16.01 -0.58 0.82
CA LYS A 72 15.10 0.49 1.19
C LYS A 72 13.74 0.29 0.51
N ARG A 73 13.09 -0.84 0.77
CA ARG A 73 11.75 -1.11 0.23
C ARG A 73 10.87 -1.58 1.35
N ILE A 74 9.61 -1.16 1.32
CA ILE A 74 8.60 -1.61 2.27
C ILE A 74 7.52 -2.31 1.47
N ALA A 75 7.29 -3.59 1.76
CA ALA A 75 6.19 -4.33 1.18
C ALA A 75 4.91 -3.96 1.94
N LEU A 76 4.00 -3.30 1.23
CA LEU A 76 2.73 -2.86 1.78
C LEU A 76 1.58 -3.69 1.20
N MET A 77 0.54 -3.84 1.99
CA MET A 77 -0.74 -4.42 1.56
C MET A 77 -1.84 -3.39 1.74
N MET A 78 -2.58 -3.08 0.68
CA MET A 78 -3.76 -2.20 0.75
C MET A 78 -5.02 -2.91 1.28
N ARG A 79 -4.96 -4.23 1.48
CA ARG A 79 -6.08 -5.04 1.95
C ARG A 79 -6.24 -4.90 3.46
N LEU A 80 -7.06 -3.95 3.90
CA LEU A 80 -7.97 -4.23 5.01
C LEU A 80 -9.28 -4.70 4.39
N ALA A 81 -9.82 -5.79 4.91
CA ALA A 81 -11.20 -6.15 4.65
C ALA A 81 -12.10 -5.02 5.19
N ASP A 82 -12.44 -4.07 4.33
CA ASP A 82 -13.62 -3.22 4.49
C ASP A 82 -14.41 -3.31 3.18
N THR A 83 -14.98 -4.49 2.95
CA THR A 83 -16.38 -4.49 2.57
C THR A 83 -17.14 -4.28 3.89
N PRO A 84 -18.05 -3.33 3.94
CA PRO A 84 -19.41 -3.76 3.69
C PRO A 84 -19.81 -3.26 2.31
N ALA A 85 -20.17 -4.20 1.45
CA ALA A 85 -20.97 -3.88 0.30
C ALA A 85 -22.19 -3.08 0.79
N PRO A 86 -22.61 -1.98 0.16
CA PRO A 86 -24.02 -1.67 0.20
C PRO A 86 -24.71 -2.81 -0.58
N GLN A 87 -25.24 -3.77 0.15
CA GLN A 87 -26.29 -4.63 -0.39
C GLN A 87 -27.49 -3.71 -0.65
N THR A 88 -27.88 -3.53 -1.90
CA THR A 88 -29.18 -2.97 -2.29
C THR A 88 -29.65 -3.69 -3.53
#